data_AF-A0A955Y379-F1
#
_entry.id   AF-A0A955Y379-F1
#
_cell.length_a   1.000
_cell.length_b   1.000
_cell.length_c   1.000
_cell.angle_alpha   90.00
_cell.angle_beta   90.00
_cell.angle_gamma   90.00
#
_symmetry.space_group_name_H-M   'P 1'
#
loop_
_entity.id
_entity.type
_entity.pdbx_description
1 polymer ?
#
loop_
_entity_poly.entity_id
_entity_poly.type
_entity_poly.pdbx_seq_one_letter_code
_entity_poly.pdbx_strand_id
1 'polypeptide(L)'
;MTLHVVGVRHHSPACAALVRDTLRAVRPRWVLVEGPADFNPRMGELLLGHTPPVALFSFHFADDRRHASWAPFCVYSPEWI
;
A
#
# COMPACT_ATOMS: atom_id res chain seq x y z
N MET A 1 22.50 -9.24 -1.29
CA MET A 1 21.25 -8.52 -0.95
C MET A 1 20.17 -9.55 -0.73
N THR A 2 19.47 -9.51 0.41
CA THR A 2 18.40 -10.46 0.73
C THR A 2 17.05 -9.79 0.48
N LEU A 3 16.14 -10.50 -0.20
CA LEU A 3 14.76 -10.06 -0.37
C LEU A 3 13.93 -10.55 0.82
N HIS A 4 13.22 -9.63 1.47
CA HIS A 4 12.22 -9.94 2.49
C HIS A 4 10.83 -9.62 1.93
N VAL A 5 9.94 -10.60 1.91
CA VAL A 5 8.56 -10.45 1.41
C VAL A 5 7.61 -10.57 2.58
N VAL A 6 6.73 -9.58 2.74
CA VAL A 6 5.71 -9.57 3.79
C VAL A 6 4.34 -9.50 3.12
N GLY A 7 3.55 -10.57 3.24
CA GLY A 7 2.17 -10.58 2.77
C GLY A 7 1.28 -9.76 3.71
N VAL A 8 0.51 -8.82 3.15
CA VAL A 8 -0.33 -7.90 3.93
C VAL A 8 -1.81 -8.09 3.57
N ARG A 9 -2.66 -8.26 4.59
CA ARG A 9 -4.10 -8.00 4.45
C ARG A 9 -4.35 -6.55 4.84
N HIS A 10 -4.71 -5.72 3.87
CA HIS A 10 -4.77 -4.24 4.02
C HIS A 10 -5.70 -3.75 5.15
N HIS A 11 -6.71 -4.55 5.51
CA HIS A 11 -7.67 -4.25 6.59
C HIS A 11 -7.34 -4.96 7.92
N SER A 12 -6.12 -5.46 8.11
CA SER A 12 -5.69 -6.15 9.33
C SER A 12 -4.69 -5.29 10.13
N PRO A 13 -5.11 -4.70 11.27
CA PRO A 13 -4.20 -3.99 12.17
C PRO A 13 -3.02 -4.86 12.65
N ALA A 14 -3.25 -6.16 12.84
CA ALA A 14 -2.21 -7.10 13.23
C ALA A 14 -1.15 -7.29 12.13
N CYS A 15 -1.56 -7.36 10.85
CA CYS A 15 -0.62 -7.40 9.73
C CYS A 15 0.20 -6.11 9.65
N ALA A 16 -0.42 -4.95 9.87
CA ALA A 16 0.28 -3.67 9.86
C ALA A 16 1.35 -3.59 10.97
N ALA A 17 1.02 -4.04 12.19
CA ALA A 17 1.99 -4.14 13.28
C ALA A 17 3.17 -5.07 12.94
N LEU A 18 2.89 -6.21 12.29
CA LEU A 18 3.93 -7.14 11.84
C LEU A 18 4.84 -6.52 10.77
N VAL A 19 4.30 -5.73 9.84
CA VAL A 19 5.11 -5.00 8.85
C VAL A 19 6.07 -4.04 9.57
N ARG A 20 5.55 -3.21 10.47
CA ARG A 20 6.35 -2.28 11.26
C ARG A 20 7.47 -2.98 12.03
N ASP A 21 7.15 -4.08 12.71
CA ASP A 21 8.13 -4.83 13.50
C ASP A 21 9.18 -5.51 12.59
N THR A 22 8.77 -5.99 11.42
CA THR A 22 9.68 -6.52 10.39
C THR A 22 10.64 -5.45 9.87
N LEU A 23 10.13 -4.25 9.55
CA LEU A 23 10.95 -3.14 9.08
C LEU A 23 12.00 -2.72 10.12
N ARG A 24 11.62 -2.69 11.40
CA ARG A 24 12.53 -2.38 12.51
C ARG A 24 13.63 -3.43 12.67
N ALA A 25 13.31 -4.71 12.48
CA ALA A 25 14.28 -5.80 12.60
C ALA A 25 15.23 -5.88 11.38
N VAL A 26 14.67 -5.83 10.17
CA VAL A 26 15.42 -6.00 8.91
C VAL A 26 16.21 -4.75 8.54
N ARG A 27 15.70 -3.55 8.88
CA ARG A 27 16.26 -2.24 8.51
C ARG A 27 16.64 -2.15 7.02
N PRO A 28 15.68 -2.41 6.10
CA PRO A 28 15.98 -2.43 4.68
C PRO A 28 16.34 -1.03 4.18
N ARG A 29 17.21 -0.97 3.16
CA ARG A 29 17.52 0.30 2.49
C ARG A 29 16.35 0.82 1.64
N TRP A 30 15.52 -0.09 1.13
CA TRP A 30 14.40 0.20 0.25
C TRP A 30 13.19 -0.64 0.64
N VAL A 31 12.01 -0.04 0.58
CA VAL A 31 10.72 -0.71 0.75
C VAL A 31 9.97 -0.57 -0.57
N LEU A 32 9.50 -1.70 -1.11
CA LEU A 32 8.65 -1.73 -2.30
C LEU A 32 7.24 -2.10 -1.85
N VAL A 33 6.25 -1.30 -2.26
CA VAL A 33 4.84 -1.51 -1.95
C VAL A 33 4.14 -1.91 -3.24
N GLU A 34 3.40 -3.01 -3.21
CA GLU A 34 2.56 -3.42 -4.34
C GLU A 34 1.37 -2.47 -4.46
N GLY A 35 1.13 -1.95 -5.67
CA GLY A 35 0.04 -1.01 -5.92
C GLY A 35 -0.18 -0.74 -7.41
N PRO A 36 -1.25 0.01 -7.73
CA PRO A 36 -1.57 0.36 -9.11
C PRO A 36 -0.48 1.24 -9.74
N ALA A 37 0.10 0.78 -10.85
CA ALA A 37 1.29 1.41 -11.44
C ALA A 37 1.05 2.86 -11.93
N ASP A 38 -0.18 3.17 -12.33
CA ASP A 38 -0.66 4.50 -12.71
C ASP A 38 -0.61 5.52 -11.56
N PHE A 39 -0.48 5.06 -10.31
CA PHE A 39 -0.35 5.93 -9.13
C PHE A 39 1.09 6.23 -8.71
N ASN A 40 2.11 5.57 -9.28
CA ASN A 40 3.51 5.85 -8.93
C ASN A 40 3.87 7.36 -9.05
N PRO A 41 3.50 8.08 -10.13
CA PRO A 41 3.79 9.51 -10.24
C PRO A 41 2.96 10.38 -9.26
N ARG A 42 1.89 9.82 -8.70
CA ARG A 42 0.92 10.49 -7.82
C ARG A 42 1.08 10.10 -6.36
N MET A 43 2.10 9.34 -5.99
CA MET A 43 2.34 8.88 -4.61
C MET A 43 2.32 10.02 -3.58
N GLY A 44 2.78 11.22 -3.96
CA GLY A 44 2.74 12.40 -3.08
C GLY A 44 1.32 12.79 -2.65
N GLU A 45 0.28 12.43 -3.39
CA GLU A 45 -1.11 12.71 -3.04
C GLU A 45 -1.57 11.92 -1.81
N LEU A 46 -0.96 10.76 -1.52
CA LEU A 46 -1.23 10.03 -0.28
C LEU A 46 -0.76 10.81 0.95
N LEU A 47 0.22 11.70 0.81
CA LEU A 47 0.78 12.50 1.91
C LEU A 47 0.00 13.79 2.19
N LEU A 48 -1.09 14.05 1.46
CA LEU A 48 -1.98 15.16 1.76
C LEU A 48 -2.71 14.90 3.09
N GLY A 49 -3.25 15.95 3.71
CA GLY A 49 -3.95 15.91 4.99
C GLY A 49 -5.33 15.22 4.93
N HIS A 50 -5.39 14.01 4.41
CA HIS A 50 -6.60 13.19 4.34
C HIS A 50 -7.07 12.80 5.74
N THR A 51 -8.38 12.64 5.91
CA THR A 51 -8.96 11.98 7.09
C THR A 51 -9.38 10.57 6.67
N PRO A 52 -8.66 9.50 7.08
CA PRO A 52 -9.04 8.13 6.74
C PRO A 52 -10.42 7.74 7.30
N PRO A 53 -11.13 6.79 6.66
CA PRO A 53 -10.67 5.95 5.56
C PRO A 53 -10.74 6.66 4.21
N VAL A 54 -9.67 6.50 3.41
CA VAL A 54 -9.64 6.89 1.99
C VAL A 54 -9.34 5.66 1.14
N ALA A 55 -9.68 5.69 -0.15
CA ALA A 55 -9.37 4.58 -1.04
C ALA A 55 -8.81 5.12 -2.36
N LEU A 56 -7.75 4.47 -2.85
CA LEU A 56 -7.30 4.66 -4.23
C LEU A 56 -8.17 3.83 -5.15
N PHE A 57 -8.77 4.49 -6.13
CA PHE A 57 -9.46 3.84 -7.23
C PHE A 57 -8.52 3.77 -8.43
N SER A 58 -8.27 2.56 -8.92
CA SER A 58 -7.57 2.35 -10.19
C SER A 58 -8.42 1.46 -11.08
N PHE A 59 -8.34 1.72 -12.38
CA PHE A 59 -9.06 0.97 -13.38
C PHE A 59 -8.23 0.84 -14.65
N HIS A 60 -8.47 -0.25 -15.37
CA HIS A 60 -7.91 -0.50 -16.68
C HIS A 60 -9.01 -1.01 -17.59
N PHE A 61 -9.32 -0.22 -18.62
CA PHE A 61 -10.29 -0.55 -19.67
C PHE A 61 -9.57 -0.55 -21.01
N ALA A 62 -9.36 -1.75 -21.58
CA ALA A 62 -8.78 -1.93 -22.90
C ALA A 62 -9.41 -3.15 -23.57
N ASP A 63 -9.73 -3.03 -24.86
CA ASP A 63 -10.40 -4.06 -25.67
C ASP A 63 -11.63 -4.67 -24.98
N ASP A 64 -11.52 -5.94 -24.59
CA ASP A 64 -12.54 -6.74 -23.89
C ASP A 64 -12.31 -6.84 -22.37
N ARG A 65 -11.22 -6.26 -21.85
CA ARG A 65 -10.84 -6.35 -20.44
C ARG A 65 -11.25 -5.13 -19.66
N ARG A 66 -12.00 -5.38 -18.59
CA ARG A 66 -12.38 -4.37 -17.62
C ARG A 66 -11.96 -4.79 -16.23
N HIS A 67 -10.97 -4.11 -15.69
CA HIS A 67 -10.50 -4.30 -14.32
C HIS A 67 -10.65 -3.00 -13.56
N ALA A 68 -11.15 -3.10 -12.34
CA ALA A 68 -11.21 -1.99 -11.41
C ALA A 68 -10.89 -2.51 -10.02
N SER A 69 -10.16 -1.72 -9.23
CA SER A 69 -9.80 -2.07 -7.87
C SER A 69 -9.89 -0.85 -6.96
N TRP A 70 -10.17 -1.13 -5.70
CA TRP A 70 -10.12 -0.16 -4.61
C TRP A 70 -9.05 -0.63 -3.63
N ALA A 71 -8.02 0.19 -3.40
CA ALA A 71 -7.02 -0.04 -2.37
C ALA A 71 -7.36 0.84 -1.15
N PRO A 72 -7.86 0.27 -0.03
CA PRO A 72 -8.33 1.04 1.11
C PRO A 72 -7.20 1.40 2.08
N PHE A 73 -7.12 2.66 2.49
CA PHE A 73 -6.20 3.16 3.50
C PHE A 73 -6.97 3.62 4.74
N CYS A 74 -6.64 3.02 5.87
CA CYS A 74 -7.23 3.27 7.17
C CYS A 74 -6.17 3.87 8.13
N VAL A 75 -6.61 4.36 9.29
CA VAL A 75 -5.73 4.90 10.33
C VAL A 75 -4.66 3.90 10.84
N TYR A 76 -4.87 2.61 10.61
CA TYR A 76 -3.96 1.53 11.00
C TYR A 76 -3.21 0.92 9.81
N SER A 77 -3.34 1.46 8.60
CA SER A 77 -2.67 0.93 7.41
C SER A 77 -1.14 1.05 7.56
N PRO A 78 -0.37 0.05 7.10
CA PRO A 78 1.08 0.00 7.27
C PRO A 78 1.83 1.18 6.64
N GLU A 79 1.22 1.87 5.67
CA GLU A 79 1.78 3.06 5.04
C GLU A 79 1.77 4.31 5.95
N TRP A 80 1.01 4.28 7.05
CA TRP A 80 0.82 5.41 7.98
C TRP A 80 1.37 5.19 9.40
N ILE A 81 1.85 3.99 9.76
CA ILE A 81 2.25 3.61 11.13
C ILE A 81 3.72 3.26 11.31
#